data_AF-A0A9D4FH95-F1
#
_entry.id   AF-A0A9D4FH95-F1
#
_cell.length_a   1.000
_cell.length_b   1.000
_cell.length_c   1.000
_cell.angle_alpha   90.00
_cell.angle_beta   90.00
_cell.angle_gamma   90.00
#
_symmetry.space_group_name_H-M   'P 1'
#
loop_
_entity.id
_entity.type
_entity.pdbx_description
1 polymer ?
#
loop_
_entity_poly.entity_id
_entity_poly.type
_entity_poly.pdbx_seq_one_letter_code
_entity_poly.pdbx_strand_id
1 'polypeptide(L)'
;MMRVGFLPVKPRPITEPATVRHCLTSFKSVRRHLNKESLAIWCDEGVFALAADIYLHEMNKFSDLFLCMGPIHCTVFCLDVRANFCEVLA
;
A
#
# COMPACT_ATOMS: atom_id res chain seq x y z
N MET A 1 1.56 16.86 -6.15
CA MET A 1 0.76 16.04 -5.21
C MET A 1 1.15 14.57 -5.37
N MET A 2 1.73 13.95 -4.34
CA MET A 2 2.17 12.55 -4.34
C MET A 2 0.93 11.65 -4.16
N ARG A 3 0.68 10.70 -5.08
CA ARG A 3 -0.44 9.76 -4.97
C ARG A 3 0.09 8.47 -4.34
N VAL A 4 -0.51 8.06 -3.22
CA VAL A 4 -0.08 6.91 -2.42
C VAL A 4 -1.02 5.73 -2.70
N GLY A 5 -0.45 4.53 -2.86
CA GLY A 5 -1.22 3.28 -2.95
C GLY A 5 -1.33 2.64 -1.56
N PHE A 6 -2.52 2.17 -1.21
CA PHE A 6 -2.78 1.43 0.03
C PHE A 6 -3.10 -0.02 -0.30
N LEU A 7 -2.50 -0.96 0.43
CA LEU A 7 -2.92 -2.36 0.35
C LEU A 7 -4.39 -2.47 0.78
N PRO A 8 -5.18 -3.35 0.15
CA PRO A 8 -6.56 -3.54 0.56
C PRO A 8 -6.59 -3.95 2.04
N VAL A 9 -7.32 -3.16 2.84
CA VAL A 9 -7.59 -3.47 4.25
C VAL A 9 -8.42 -4.75 4.27
N LYS A 10 -7.77 -5.90 4.47
CA LYS A 10 -8.48 -7.15 4.69
C LYS A 10 -8.91 -7.22 6.15
N PRO A 11 -10.10 -7.76 6.47
CA PRO A 11 -10.60 -7.90 7.83
C PRO A 11 -9.77 -8.86 8.71
N ARG A 12 -8.78 -9.54 8.11
CA ARG A 12 -7.80 -10.38 8.78
C ARG A 12 -6.40 -10.00 8.26
N PRO A 13 -5.36 -10.03 9.10
CA PRO A 13 -4.01 -9.74 8.67
C PRO A 13 -3.65 -10.61 7.47
N ILE A 14 -3.05 -10.01 6.44
CA ILE A 14 -2.53 -10.77 5.30
C ILE A 14 -1.31 -11.56 5.81
N THR A 15 -1.46 -12.88 5.93
CA THR A 15 -0.41 -13.77 6.43
C THR A 15 0.25 -14.60 5.34
N GLU A 16 -0.34 -14.63 4.14
CA GLU A 16 0.11 -15.49 3.04
C GLU A 16 1.04 -14.73 2.08
N PRO A 17 2.29 -15.19 1.85
CA PRO A 17 3.21 -14.57 0.90
C PRO A 17 2.63 -14.45 -0.53
N ALA A 18 1.87 -15.46 -0.97
CA ALA A 18 1.23 -15.45 -2.28
C ALA A 18 0.25 -14.27 -2.44
N THR A 19 -0.52 -13.97 -1.39
CA THR A 19 -1.46 -12.84 -1.37
C THR A 19 -0.69 -11.51 -1.42
N VAL A 20 0.40 -11.37 -0.65
CA VAL A 20 1.25 -10.16 -0.69
C VAL A 20 1.85 -9.96 -2.09
N ARG A 21 2.39 -11.02 -2.70
CA ARG A 21 2.96 -11.00 -4.05
C ARG A 21 1.95 -10.58 -5.12
N HIS A 22 0.73 -11.10 -5.03
CA HIS A 22 -0.36 -10.71 -5.91
C HIS A 22 -0.67 -9.21 -5.77
N CYS A 23 -0.73 -8.70 -4.54
CA CYS A 23 -0.97 -7.29 -4.30
C CYS A 23 0.16 -6.39 -4.85
N LEU A 24 1.43 -6.75 -4.63
CA LEU A 24 2.58 -6.03 -5.22
C LEU A 24 2.49 -5.96 -6.75
N THR A 25 2.10 -7.07 -7.39
CA THR A 25 1.91 -7.11 -8.85
C THR A 25 0.78 -6.16 -9.30
N SER A 26 -0.33 -6.13 -8.56
CA SER A 26 -1.44 -5.21 -8.81
C SER A 26 -1.04 -3.74 -8.68
N PHE A 27 -0.17 -3.40 -7.72
CA PHE A 27 0.36 -2.03 -7.62
C PHE A 27 1.19 -1.59 -8.79
N LYS A 28 1.89 -2.50 -9.49
CA LYS A 28 2.55 -2.15 -10.76
C LYS A 28 1.55 -1.70 -11.82
N SER A 29 0.38 -2.33 -11.85
CA SER A 29 -0.71 -1.91 -12.74
C SER A 29 -1.28 -0.55 -12.32
N VAL A 30 -1.46 -0.30 -11.02
CA VAL A 30 -1.89 1.01 -10.49
C VAL A 30 -0.86 2.09 -10.83
N ARG A 31 0.42 1.85 -10.59
CA ARG A 31 1.51 2.77 -10.92
C ARG A 31 1.48 3.18 -12.39
N ARG A 32 1.32 2.20 -13.30
CA ARG A 32 1.19 2.44 -14.75
C ARG A 32 -0.02 3.31 -15.09
N HIS A 33 -1.19 3.02 -14.51
CA HIS A 33 -2.40 3.84 -14.72
C HIS A 33 -2.23 5.27 -14.20
N LEU A 34 -1.46 5.46 -13.13
CA LEU A 34 -1.16 6.78 -12.57
C LEU A 34 -0.03 7.52 -13.32
N ASN A 35 0.57 6.89 -14.33
CA ASN A 35 1.73 7.37 -15.07
C ASN A 35 2.86 7.87 -14.13
N LYS A 36 3.24 7.03 -13.16
CA LYS A 36 4.31 7.31 -12.20
C LYS A 36 5.52 6.42 -12.45
N GLU A 37 6.71 6.96 -12.26
CA GLU A 37 7.96 6.18 -12.35
C GLU A 37 8.08 5.19 -11.19
N SER A 38 7.68 5.60 -9.98
CA SER A 38 7.65 4.77 -8.78
C SER A 38 6.36 4.98 -7.96
N LEU A 39 6.06 4.03 -7.08
CA LEU A 39 4.91 4.11 -6.17
C LEU A 39 5.28 3.67 -4.75
N ALA A 40 4.99 4.51 -3.77
CA ALA A 40 5.10 4.14 -2.35
C ALA A 40 3.91 3.28 -1.91
N ILE A 41 4.19 2.18 -1.22
CA ILE A 41 3.22 1.23 -0.68
C ILE A 41 3.40 1.16 0.83
N TRP A 42 2.36 1.54 1.57
CA TRP A 42 2.35 1.43 3.02
C TRP A 42 1.84 0.06 3.45
N CYS A 43 2.60 -0.58 4.34
CA CYS A 43 2.32 -1.88 4.90
C CYS A 43 2.26 -1.79 6.42
N ASP A 44 1.34 -2.53 7.01
CA ASP A 44 1.35 -2.88 8.42
C ASP A 44 2.59 -3.73 8.73
N GLU A 45 3.11 -3.70 9.96
CA GLU A 45 4.38 -4.34 10.33
C GLU A 45 4.51 -5.81 9.88
N GLY A 46 3.50 -6.65 10.16
CA GLY A 46 3.52 -8.06 9.76
C GLY A 46 3.47 -8.26 8.23
N VAL A 47 2.78 -7.38 7.52
CA VAL A 47 2.72 -7.41 6.05
C VAL A 47 4.00 -6.84 5.44
N PHE A 48 4.62 -5.87 6.10
CA PHE A 48 5.89 -5.28 5.69
C PHE A 48 6.98 -6.33 5.71
N ALA A 49 7.07 -7.16 6.75
CA ALA A 49 8.04 -8.24 6.83
C ALA A 49 7.92 -9.21 5.63
N LEU A 50 6.69 -9.65 5.31
CA LEU A 50 6.43 -10.51 4.16
C LEU A 50 6.73 -9.81 2.82
N ALA A 51 6.34 -8.54 2.70
CA ALA A 51 6.57 -7.76 1.47
C ALA A 51 8.06 -7.50 1.25
N ALA A 52 8.82 -7.21 2.30
CA ALA A 52 10.25 -7.00 2.25
C ALA A 52 10.99 -8.27 1.85
N ASP A 53 10.61 -9.43 2.40
CA ASP A 53 11.18 -10.72 2.01
C ASP A 53 10.99 -11.01 0.51
N ILE A 54 9.76 -10.84 0.01
CA ILE A 54 9.43 -10.97 -1.42
C ILE A 54 10.24 -9.96 -2.27
N TYR A 55 10.30 -8.70 -1.81
CA TYR A 55 11.02 -7.64 -2.51
C TYR A 55 12.50 -7.94 -2.64
N LEU A 56 13.16 -8.44 -1.59
CA LEU A 56 14.58 -8.77 -1.61
C LEU A 56 14.88 -9.94 -2.57
N HIS A 57 14.03 -10.95 -2.61
CA HIS A 57 14.17 -12.09 -3.53
C HIS A 57 13.85 -11.74 -4.99
N GLU A 58 13.01 -10.74 -5.25
CA GLU A 58 12.55 -10.35 -6.58
C GLU A 58 12.80 -8.86 -6.88
N MET A 59 13.94 -8.32 -6.43
CA MET A 59 14.19 -6.87 -6.46
C MET A 59 14.02 -6.26 -7.87
N ASN A 60 14.52 -6.94 -8.90
CA ASN A 60 14.38 -6.48 -10.30
C ASN A 60 12.92 -6.35 -10.75
N LYS A 61 12.02 -7.14 -10.16
CA LYS A 61 10.60 -7.15 -10.51
C LYS A 61 9.83 -6.06 -9.77
N PHE A 62 10.27 -5.62 -8.59
CA PHE A 62 9.54 -4.68 -7.75
C PHE A 62 10.29 -3.37 -7.48
N SER A 63 11.39 -3.10 -8.16
CA SER A 63 12.22 -1.89 -7.99
C SER A 63 11.48 -0.57 -8.23
N ASP A 64 10.34 -0.62 -8.93
CA ASP A 64 9.43 0.51 -9.15
C ASP A 64 8.44 0.75 -7.99
N LEU A 65 8.52 -0.05 -6.94
CA LEU A 65 7.71 0.05 -5.73
C LEU A 65 8.60 0.36 -4.54
N PHE A 66 8.19 1.34 -3.72
CA PHE A 66 8.89 1.70 -2.49
C PHE A 66 8.07 1.24 -1.29
N LEU A 67 8.56 0.24 -0.57
CA LEU A 67 7.86 -0.29 0.60
C LEU A 67 8.08 0.63 1.80
N CYS A 68 6.98 1.09 2.39
CA CYS A 68 6.96 1.87 3.61
C CYS A 68 6.33 1.05 4.73
N MET A 69 7.00 0.96 5.88
CA MET A 69 6.37 0.48 7.10
C MET A 69 5.60 1.64 7.74
N GLY A 70 4.31 1.45 8.01
CA GLY A 70 3.49 2.48 8.62
C GLY A 70 2.66 1.93 9.79
N PRO A 71 2.37 2.76 10.81
CA PRO A 71 1.46 2.37 11.85
C PRO A 71 0.05 2.28 11.27
N ILE A 72 -0.62 1.16 11.56
CA ILE A 72 -2.05 0.89 11.31
C ILE A 72 -2.98 2.06 11.73
N HIS A 73 -2.51 2.98 12.58
CA HIS A 73 -3.26 4.13 13.09
C HIS A 73 -3.54 5.25 12.07
N CYS A 74 -2.79 5.38 10.96
CA CYS A 74 -3.09 6.41 9.96
C CYS A 74 -4.31 6.07 9.09
N THR A 75 -4.75 4.82 9.06
CA THR A 75 -5.96 4.40 8.32
C THR A 75 -7.23 4.86 9.02
N VAL A 76 -7.23 4.94 10.37
CA VAL A 76 -8.32 5.56 11.14
C VAL A 76 -8.36 7.07 10.86
N PHE A 77 -7.20 7.75 10.83
CA PHE A 77 -7.14 9.18 10.54
C PHE A 77 -7.63 9.51 9.11
N CYS A 78 -7.28 8.70 8.11
CA CYS A 78 -7.73 8.92 6.72
C CYS A 78 -9.20 8.56 6.48
N LEU A 79 -9.80 7.65 7.26
CA LEU A 79 -11.23 7.34 7.19
C LEU A 79 -12.07 8.36 7.99
N ASP A 80 -11.55 8.90 9.08
CA ASP A 80 -12.22 9.92 9.91
C ASP A 80 -12.20 11.31 9.25
N VAL A 81 -11.14 11.65 8.50
CA VAL A 81 -11.09 12.88 7.69
C VAL A 81 -12.10 12.87 6.52
N ARG A 82 -12.56 11.69 6.08
CA ARG A 82 -13.63 11.59 5.07
C ARG A 82 -15.03 11.81 5.63
N ALA A 83 -15.24 11.60 6.94
CA ALA A 83 -16.52 11.88 7.60
C ALA A 83 -16.73 13.39 7.82
N ASN A 84 -15.65 14.14 8.12
CA ASN A 84 -15.73 15.58 8.39
C ASN A 84 -15.64 16.49 7.15
N PHE A 85 -15.29 15.96 5.97
CA PHE A 85 -15.24 16.78 4.74
C PHE A 85 -16.61 17.01 4.09
N CYS A 86 -17.67 16.31 4.52
CA CYS A 86 -19.03 16.54 4.04
C CYS A 86 -19.73 17.71 4.75
N GLU A 87 -19.19 18.26 5.84
CA GLU A 87 -19.77 19.42 6.55
C GLU A 87 -19.12 20.77 6.23
N VAL A 88 -18.00 20.81 5.51
CA VAL A 88 -17.27 22.08 5.23
C VAL A 88 -17.55 22.62 3.81
N LEU A 89 -18.48 22.00 3.07
CA LEU A 89 -18.95 22.48 1.76
C LEU A 89 -20.49 22.56 1.68
N ALA A 90 -21.14 22.96 2.77
CA ALA A 90 -22.51 23.48 2.79
C ALA A 90 -22.49 24.97 3.17
#